data_AF-A0A3D3PRR5-F1
#
_entry.id   AF-A0A3D3PRR5-F1
#
_cell.length_a   1.000
_cell.length_b   1.000
_cell.length_c   1.000
_cell.angle_alpha   90.00
_cell.angle_beta   90.00
_cell.angle_gamma   90.00
#
_symmetry.space_group_name_H-M   'P 1'
#
loop_
_entity.id
_entity.type
_entity.pdbx_description
1 polymer ?
#
loop_
_entity_poly.entity_id
_entity_poly.type
_entity_poly.pdbx_seq_one_letter_code
_entity_poly.pdbx_strand_id
1 'polypeptide(L)'
;MFLAYKNMAHSWINRWLFRLRGPEPGEVFLNQRRVFILPTRAGLAFGATLLVLFIAAVNFNLSLGFGLTFLIAGCALIDIHLTFRNLAHLHLAAGRADPVFAGAEAQFELQLINRRKHERYAIWLGFIGEGMPPLEHPTDVAANATRKISLTAPARARGWLQAPRVRLQTRFPLGLLRAWSYWEPDVRVLVYPYPEPLAPPLPSG
;
A
#
# COMPACT_ATOMS: atom_id res chain seq x y z
N MET A 1 7.64 -17.05 22.46
CA MET A 1 6.78 -17.90 21.60
C MET A 1 5.52 -17.18 21.08
N PHE A 2 5.55 -15.85 20.83
CA PHE A 2 4.37 -15.07 20.38
C PHE A 2 4.68 -14.09 19.22
N LEU A 3 5.87 -14.22 18.60
CA LEU A 3 6.31 -13.36 17.49
C LEU A 3 6.16 -14.01 16.11
N ALA A 4 5.98 -15.33 16.04
CA ALA A 4 5.96 -16.08 14.78
C ALA A 4 4.58 -16.17 14.11
N TYR A 5 3.48 -15.95 14.84
CA TYR A 5 2.12 -16.08 14.28
C TYR A 5 1.68 -14.84 13.45
N LYS A 6 2.37 -13.71 13.63
CA LYS A 6 1.94 -12.37 13.22
C LYS A 6 2.12 -12.06 11.72
N ASN A 7 2.90 -12.88 11.00
CA ASN A 7 3.21 -12.69 9.58
C ASN A 7 2.54 -13.71 8.65
N MET A 8 1.93 -14.76 9.22
CA MET A 8 1.47 -15.90 8.42
C MET A 8 0.07 -15.67 7.81
N ALA A 9 -0.85 -15.07 8.56
CA ALA A 9 -2.20 -14.76 8.07
C ALA A 9 -2.20 -13.70 6.94
N HIS A 10 -1.29 -12.71 6.99
CA HIS A 10 -1.11 -11.73 5.91
C HIS A 10 -0.53 -12.35 4.63
N SER A 11 0.38 -13.31 4.76
CA SER A 11 1.00 -13.96 3.59
C SER A 11 0.09 -14.99 2.91
N TRP A 12 -0.86 -15.57 3.64
CA TRP A 12 -1.78 -16.59 3.10
C TRP A 12 -2.91 -15.98 2.27
N ILE A 13 -3.51 -14.87 2.73
CA ILE A 13 -4.51 -14.12 1.94
C ILE A 13 -3.87 -13.52 0.68
N ASN A 14 -2.62 -13.04 0.79
CA ASN A 14 -1.85 -12.59 -0.35
C ASN A 14 -1.66 -13.73 -1.36
N ARG A 15 -1.29 -14.94 -0.89
CA ARG A 15 -1.16 -16.16 -1.70
C ARG A 15 -2.39 -16.53 -2.50
N TRP A 16 -3.54 -16.41 -1.88
CA TRP A 16 -4.79 -16.81 -2.51
C TRP A 16 -5.31 -15.77 -3.52
N LEU A 17 -5.02 -14.47 -3.31
CA LEU A 17 -5.33 -13.39 -4.25
C LEU A 17 -4.31 -13.24 -5.40
N PHE A 18 -3.17 -13.92 -5.37
CA PHE A 18 -2.09 -13.82 -6.37
C PHE A 18 -2.44 -14.30 -7.79
N ARG A 19 -3.65 -14.82 -8.01
CA ARG A 19 -3.96 -15.61 -9.20
C ARG A 19 -4.54 -14.86 -10.41
N LEU A 20 -4.79 -13.55 -10.33
CA LEU A 20 -5.69 -12.94 -11.31
C LEU A 20 -5.10 -11.98 -12.34
N ARG A 21 -3.99 -11.28 -12.11
CA ARG A 21 -3.52 -10.25 -13.08
C ARG A 21 -2.00 -10.13 -13.14
N GLY A 22 -1.46 -10.13 -14.35
CA GLY A 22 -0.04 -9.91 -14.67
C GLY A 22 0.30 -8.42 -14.85
N PRO A 23 1.46 -8.10 -15.43
CA PRO A 23 1.92 -6.73 -15.65
C PRO A 23 0.87 -5.90 -16.41
N GLU A 24 0.52 -4.73 -15.87
CA GLU A 24 -0.48 -3.85 -16.48
C GLU A 24 0.23 -2.66 -17.16
N PRO A 25 0.16 -2.55 -18.50
CA PRO A 25 0.79 -1.45 -19.22
C PRO A 25 0.03 -0.13 -19.00
N GLY A 26 0.79 0.95 -18.78
CA GLY A 26 0.28 2.31 -18.72
C GLY A 26 -0.34 2.72 -17.38
N GLU A 27 -1.36 3.58 -17.45
CA GLU A 27 -2.05 4.13 -16.28
C GLU A 27 -3.10 3.13 -15.77
N VAL A 28 -2.89 2.62 -14.56
CA VAL A 28 -3.80 1.70 -13.88
C VAL A 28 -4.77 2.47 -13.00
N PHE A 29 -6.05 2.36 -13.32
CA PHE A 29 -7.11 2.84 -12.46
C PHE A 29 -7.43 1.85 -11.34
N LEU A 30 -7.28 2.27 -10.09
CA LEU A 30 -7.77 1.52 -8.94
C LEU A 30 -9.29 1.60 -8.87
N ASN A 31 -9.91 0.67 -9.58
CA ASN A 31 -11.34 0.44 -9.42
C ASN A 31 -11.64 -0.13 -8.02
N GLN A 32 -12.84 0.14 -7.53
CA GLN A 32 -13.36 -0.26 -6.21
C GLN A 32 -13.17 -1.75 -5.90
N ARG A 33 -13.28 -2.60 -6.92
CA ARG A 33 -13.11 -4.07 -6.81
C ARG A 33 -11.70 -4.51 -6.43
N ARG A 34 -10.72 -3.61 -6.46
CA ARG A 34 -9.31 -3.89 -6.11
C ARG A 34 -8.92 -3.41 -4.71
N VAL A 35 -9.85 -2.80 -3.98
CA VAL A 35 -9.62 -2.27 -2.64
C VAL A 35 -10.23 -3.24 -1.62
N PHE A 36 -9.38 -3.83 -0.79
CA PHE A 36 -9.78 -4.73 0.30
C PHE A 36 -9.69 -3.99 1.62
N ILE A 37 -10.73 -4.12 2.46
CA ILE A 37 -10.77 -3.49 3.79
C ILE A 37 -10.91 -4.59 4.83
N LEU A 38 -10.07 -4.53 5.86
CA LEU A 38 -10.24 -5.35 7.05
C LEU A 38 -10.03 -4.54 8.34
N PRO A 39 -10.76 -4.87 9.43
CA PRO A 39 -10.57 -4.22 10.71
C PRO A 39 -9.15 -4.48 11.24
N THR A 40 -8.58 -3.46 11.88
CA THR A 40 -7.33 -3.58 12.62
C THR A 40 -7.59 -4.16 14.00
N ARG A 41 -6.52 -4.46 14.75
CA ARG A 41 -6.66 -4.89 16.16
C ARG A 41 -7.38 -3.83 17.00
N ALA A 42 -7.08 -2.56 16.74
CA ALA A 42 -7.76 -1.44 17.39
C ALA A 42 -9.24 -1.38 16.97
N GLY A 43 -9.55 -1.59 15.69
CA GLY A 43 -10.93 -1.68 15.20
C GLY A 43 -11.72 -2.83 15.83
N LEU A 44 -11.10 -4.00 16.03
CA LEU A 44 -11.74 -5.12 16.72
C LEU A 44 -12.00 -4.82 18.20
N ALA A 45 -11.01 -4.25 18.91
CA ALA A 45 -11.18 -3.83 20.30
C ALA A 45 -12.28 -2.76 20.43
N PHE A 46 -12.30 -1.79 19.52
CA PHE A 46 -13.33 -0.76 19.44
C PHE A 46 -14.72 -1.36 19.21
N GLY A 47 -14.86 -2.31 18.28
CA GLY A 47 -16.12 -3.02 18.06
C GLY A 47 -16.59 -3.81 19.28
N ALA A 48 -15.67 -4.46 20.00
CA ALA A 48 -15.98 -5.14 21.26
C ALA A 48 -16.46 -4.16 22.33
N THR A 49 -15.79 -3.01 22.49
CA THR A 49 -16.21 -1.95 23.43
C THR A 49 -17.59 -1.40 23.08
N LEU A 50 -17.87 -1.16 21.80
CA LEU A 50 -19.21 -0.73 21.35
C LEU A 50 -20.29 -1.75 21.72
N LEU A 51 -20.00 -3.05 21.57
CA LEU A 51 -20.93 -4.12 21.92
C LEU A 51 -21.17 -4.17 23.43
N VAL A 52 -20.13 -4.03 24.25
CA VAL A 52 -20.26 -3.94 25.71
C VAL A 52 -21.08 -2.73 26.12
N LEU A 53 -20.81 -1.57 25.52
CA LEU A 53 -21.55 -0.33 25.78
C LEU A 53 -23.03 -0.48 25.42
N PHE A 54 -23.32 -1.13 24.29
CA PHE A 54 -24.68 -1.41 23.86
C PHE A 54 -25.41 -2.34 24.84
N ILE A 55 -24.78 -3.45 25.24
CA ILE A 55 -25.35 -4.38 26.22
C ILE A 55 -25.60 -3.67 27.56
N ALA A 56 -24.67 -2.82 28.01
CA ALA A 56 -24.85 -2.05 29.24
C ALA A 56 -26.02 -1.07 29.13
N ALA A 57 -26.15 -0.34 28.01
CA ALA A 57 -27.27 0.56 27.78
C ALA A 57 -28.62 -0.17 27.77
N VAL A 58 -28.68 -1.35 27.15
CA VAL A 58 -29.86 -2.23 27.16
C VAL A 58 -30.16 -2.73 28.57
N ASN A 59 -29.16 -3.21 29.29
CA ASN A 59 -29.33 -3.82 30.62
C ASN A 59 -29.80 -2.79 31.65
N PHE A 60 -29.25 -1.58 31.62
CA PHE A 60 -29.58 -0.51 32.57
C PHE A 60 -30.67 0.45 32.07
N ASN A 61 -31.25 0.21 30.88
CA ASN A 61 -32.22 1.08 30.23
C ASN A 61 -31.75 2.55 30.16
N LEU A 62 -30.44 2.74 29.94
CA LEU A 62 -29.82 4.06 29.98
C LEU A 62 -29.97 4.74 28.62
N SER A 63 -30.96 5.63 28.50
CA SER A 63 -31.24 6.39 27.27
C SER A 63 -30.01 7.15 26.73
N LEU A 64 -29.20 7.74 27.63
CA LEU A 64 -27.94 8.40 27.25
C LEU A 64 -26.89 7.41 26.70
N GLY A 65 -26.86 6.18 27.22
CA GLY A 65 -25.98 5.12 26.76
C GLY A 65 -26.24 4.72 25.31
N PHE A 66 -27.51 4.65 24.92
CA PHE A 66 -27.89 4.43 23.51
C PHE A 66 -27.42 5.58 22.61
N GLY A 67 -27.66 6.84 23.03
CA GLY A 67 -27.23 8.02 22.27
C GLY A 67 -25.73 8.02 22.00
N LEU A 68 -24.91 7.76 23.02
CA LEU A 68 -23.45 7.68 22.88
C LEU A 68 -23.03 6.50 21.99
N THR A 69 -23.62 5.32 22.19
CA THR A 69 -23.28 4.11 21.40
C THR A 69 -23.54 4.33 19.92
N PHE A 70 -24.72 4.84 19.56
CA PHE A 70 -25.07 5.08 18.17
C PHE A 70 -24.27 6.23 17.54
N LEU A 71 -23.94 7.26 18.30
CA LEU A 71 -23.04 8.33 17.84
C LEU A 71 -21.67 7.76 17.46
N ILE A 72 -21.05 6.98 18.36
CA ILE A 72 -19.74 6.37 18.14
C ILE A 72 -19.79 5.35 16.99
N ALA A 73 -20.86 4.56 16.90
CA ALA A 73 -21.07 3.64 15.79
C ALA A 73 -21.20 4.38 14.44
N GLY A 74 -21.90 5.52 14.42
CA GLY A 74 -21.99 6.40 13.25
C GLY A 74 -20.63 6.92 12.80
N CYS A 75 -19.78 7.37 13.73
CA CYS A 75 -18.40 7.76 13.43
C CYS A 75 -17.59 6.60 12.82
N ALA A 76 -17.78 5.37 13.30
CA ALA A 76 -17.11 4.19 12.75
C ALA A 76 -17.58 3.84 11.33
N LEU A 77 -18.87 4.01 11.02
CA LEU A 77 -19.39 3.85 9.65
C LEU A 77 -18.78 4.89 8.69
N ILE A 78 -18.61 6.12 9.15
CA ILE A 78 -17.94 7.18 8.39
C ILE A 78 -16.45 6.82 8.18
N ASP A 79 -15.77 6.30 9.20
CA ASP A 79 -14.38 5.83 9.09
C ASP A 79 -14.24 4.77 7.99
N ILE A 80 -15.13 3.77 7.95
CA ILE A 80 -15.17 2.76 6.87
C ILE A 80 -15.24 3.42 5.49
N HIS A 81 -16.18 4.36 5.32
CA HIS A 81 -16.38 5.04 4.04
C HIS A 81 -15.16 5.88 3.63
N LEU A 82 -14.57 6.61 4.57
CA LEU A 82 -13.40 7.45 4.33
C LEU A 82 -12.17 6.60 4.03
N THR A 83 -11.91 5.53 4.80
CA THR A 83 -10.82 4.59 4.54
C THR A 83 -10.93 3.96 3.15
N PHE A 84 -12.14 3.57 2.73
CA PHE A 84 -12.37 3.04 1.39
C PHE A 84 -12.05 4.08 0.30
N ARG A 85 -12.65 5.26 0.39
CA ARG A 85 -12.51 6.33 -0.60
C ARG A 85 -11.08 6.85 -0.69
N ASN A 86 -10.33 6.80 0.40
CA ASN A 86 -8.95 7.25 0.46
C ASN A 86 -8.05 6.47 -0.51
N LEU A 87 -8.32 5.18 -0.73
CA LEU A 87 -7.57 4.33 -1.67
C LEU A 87 -8.29 4.15 -3.03
N ALA A 88 -9.62 4.07 -3.04
CA ALA A 88 -10.39 3.83 -4.26
C ALA A 88 -10.30 5.01 -5.24
N HIS A 89 -10.32 4.73 -6.55
CA HIS A 89 -10.23 5.73 -7.63
C HIS A 89 -8.88 6.48 -7.73
N LEU A 90 -7.81 5.95 -7.12
CA LEU A 90 -6.46 6.40 -7.44
C LEU A 90 -6.08 5.94 -8.84
N HIS A 91 -5.40 6.81 -9.57
CA HIS A 91 -4.75 6.44 -10.81
C HIS A 91 -3.27 6.25 -10.51
N LEU A 92 -2.71 5.12 -10.95
CA LEU A 92 -1.31 4.79 -10.77
C LEU A 92 -0.64 4.74 -12.13
N ALA A 93 0.49 5.42 -12.27
CA ALA A 93 1.31 5.33 -13.46
C ALA A 93 2.74 4.98 -13.07
N ALA A 94 3.37 4.12 -13.86
CA ALA A 94 4.81 3.91 -13.75
C ALA A 94 5.53 5.12 -14.38
N GLY A 95 6.49 5.67 -13.66
CA GLY A 95 7.35 6.75 -14.10
C GLY A 95 8.63 6.23 -14.75
N ARG A 96 9.72 6.98 -14.58
CA ARG A 96 11.03 6.59 -15.11
C ARG A 96 11.73 5.62 -14.16
N ALA A 97 12.60 4.80 -14.73
CA ALA A 97 13.48 3.94 -13.97
C ALA A 97 14.83 3.90 -14.69
N ASP A 98 15.87 4.41 -14.02
CA ASP A 98 17.18 4.59 -14.64
C ASP A 98 18.00 3.29 -14.58
N PRO A 99 18.82 2.99 -15.59
CA PRO A 99 19.70 1.83 -15.59
C PRO A 99 20.65 1.82 -14.39
N VAL A 100 20.87 0.65 -13.81
CA VAL A 100 21.77 0.49 -12.66
C VAL A 100 22.78 -0.63 -12.90
N PHE A 101 23.86 -0.68 -12.12
CA PHE A 101 24.80 -1.79 -12.15
C PHE A 101 24.33 -2.92 -11.24
N ALA A 102 24.71 -4.16 -11.56
CA ALA A 102 24.47 -5.30 -10.69
C ALA A 102 25.12 -5.05 -9.32
N GLY A 103 24.40 -5.34 -8.23
CA GLY A 103 24.81 -5.03 -6.86
C GLY A 103 24.34 -3.66 -6.34
N ALA A 104 23.78 -2.81 -7.21
CA ALA A 104 23.16 -1.56 -6.80
C ALA A 104 21.65 -1.73 -6.51
N GLU A 105 21.05 -0.64 -6.05
CA GLU A 105 19.64 -0.53 -5.75
C GLU A 105 18.91 0.18 -6.91
N ALA A 106 18.01 -0.51 -7.61
CA ALA A 106 17.25 0.04 -8.72
C ALA A 106 16.10 0.92 -8.21
N GLN A 107 16.08 2.17 -8.68
CA GLN A 107 15.04 3.14 -8.32
C GLN A 107 13.94 3.16 -9.39
N PHE A 108 12.70 2.96 -8.93
CA PHE A 108 11.49 2.99 -9.75
C PHE A 108 10.63 4.17 -9.33
N GLU A 109 10.49 5.17 -10.21
CA GLU A 109 9.55 6.27 -9.98
C GLU A 109 8.12 5.77 -10.24
N LEU A 110 7.22 6.00 -9.30
CA LEU A 110 5.79 5.71 -9.37
C LEU A 110 5.02 7.00 -9.17
N GLN A 111 3.91 7.15 -9.88
CA GLN A 111 3.06 8.33 -9.82
C GLN A 111 1.69 7.97 -9.27
N LEU A 112 1.34 8.58 -8.13
CA LEU A 112 0.00 8.60 -7.58
C LEU A 112 -0.75 9.80 -8.15
N ILE A 113 -1.74 9.57 -8.99
CA ILE A 113 -2.53 10.62 -9.63
C ILE A 113 -3.91 10.66 -8.97
N ASN A 114 -4.21 11.76 -8.29
CA ASN A 114 -5.51 12.02 -7.68
C ASN A 114 -6.31 13.01 -8.51
N ARG A 115 -7.24 12.50 -9.35
CA ARG A 115 -8.14 13.35 -10.17
C ARG A 115 -9.41 13.79 -9.43
N ARG A 116 -9.45 13.66 -8.11
CA ARG A 116 -10.63 13.98 -7.29
C ARG A 116 -10.39 15.25 -6.48
N LYS A 117 -11.49 15.92 -6.13
CA LYS A 117 -11.51 17.14 -5.31
C LYS A 117 -11.14 16.92 -3.84
N HIS A 118 -11.08 15.67 -3.38
CA HIS A 118 -10.69 15.35 -2.00
C HIS A 118 -9.25 14.89 -1.97
N GLU A 119 -8.52 15.36 -0.97
CA GLU A 119 -7.17 14.91 -0.67
C GLU A 119 -7.16 13.46 -0.19
N ARG A 120 -6.04 12.78 -0.40
CA ARG A 120 -5.81 11.43 0.05
C ARG A 120 -4.63 11.41 0.99
N TYR A 121 -4.82 10.82 2.16
CA TYR A 121 -3.86 10.90 3.24
C TYR A 121 -3.27 9.56 3.60
N ALA A 122 -2.05 9.55 4.11
CA ALA A 122 -1.37 8.40 4.66
C ALA A 122 -1.49 7.16 3.75
N ILE A 123 -1.15 7.33 2.47
CA ILE A 123 -1.03 6.22 1.53
C ILE A 123 0.39 5.69 1.65
N TRP A 124 0.52 4.44 2.03
CA TRP A 124 1.78 3.74 2.14
C TRP A 124 1.97 2.88 0.91
N LEU A 125 3.17 2.92 0.33
CA LEU A 125 3.55 2.13 -0.84
C LEU A 125 4.79 1.33 -0.53
N GLY A 126 4.92 0.18 -1.16
CA GLY A 126 6.11 -0.65 -1.01
C GLY A 126 6.06 -1.86 -1.93
N PHE A 127 7.23 -2.32 -2.31
CA PHE A 127 7.36 -3.55 -3.09
C PHE A 127 7.08 -4.79 -2.22
N ILE A 128 6.55 -5.84 -2.86
CA ILE A 128 6.22 -7.12 -2.23
C ILE A 128 7.15 -8.19 -2.77
N GLY A 129 7.92 -8.82 -1.89
CA GLY A 129 8.80 -9.92 -2.24
C GLY A 129 9.85 -10.16 -1.16
N GLU A 130 10.60 -11.25 -1.31
CA GLU A 130 11.68 -11.59 -0.39
C GLU A 130 12.86 -10.63 -0.54
N GLY A 131 13.36 -10.12 0.59
CA GLY A 131 14.48 -9.18 0.61
C GLY A 131 14.15 -7.77 0.11
N MET A 132 12.86 -7.42 0.00
CA MET A 132 12.45 -6.06 -0.34
C MET A 132 12.37 -5.17 0.91
N PRO A 133 12.71 -3.88 0.79
CA PRO A 133 12.60 -2.96 1.91
C PRO A 133 11.14 -2.86 2.39
N PRO A 134 10.91 -2.63 3.70
CA PRO A 134 9.57 -2.46 4.24
C PRO A 134 8.86 -1.27 3.60
N LEU A 135 7.52 -1.30 3.64
CA LEU A 135 6.66 -0.24 3.11
C LEU A 135 7.15 1.15 3.54
N GLU A 136 7.35 2.01 2.55
CA GLU A 136 7.92 3.35 2.71
C GLU A 136 6.99 4.30 3.45
N HIS A 137 7.53 5.47 3.80
CA HIS A 137 6.83 6.54 4.51
C HIS A 137 5.46 6.87 3.94
N PRO A 138 4.48 7.23 4.79
CA PRO A 138 3.16 7.62 4.34
C PRO A 138 3.27 8.86 3.47
N THR A 139 2.59 8.84 2.34
CA THR A 139 2.49 9.97 1.43
C THR A 139 1.05 10.45 1.33
N ASP A 140 0.92 11.77 1.30
CA ASP A 140 -0.32 12.47 1.02
C ASP A 140 -0.35 12.95 -0.44
N VAL A 141 -1.53 12.86 -1.04
CA VAL A 141 -1.80 13.29 -2.41
C VAL A 141 -2.92 14.32 -2.38
N ALA A 142 -2.56 15.57 -2.66
CA ALA A 142 -3.51 16.68 -2.70
C ALA A 142 -4.61 16.44 -3.75
N ALA A 143 -5.68 17.22 -3.64
CA ALA A 143 -6.77 17.20 -4.61
C ALA A 143 -6.28 17.63 -6.00
N ASN A 144 -6.72 16.94 -7.05
CA ASN A 144 -6.34 17.21 -8.44
C ASN A 144 -4.81 17.28 -8.68
N ALA A 145 -4.03 16.55 -7.88
CA ALA A 145 -2.57 16.57 -7.95
C ALA A 145 -1.98 15.19 -8.28
N THR A 146 -0.75 15.22 -8.78
CA THR A 146 0.06 14.02 -8.98
C THR A 146 1.23 14.05 -8.02
N ARG A 147 1.43 12.97 -7.28
CA ARG A 147 2.54 12.79 -6.36
C ARG A 147 3.47 11.70 -6.86
N LYS A 148 4.74 12.04 -7.02
CA LYS A 148 5.81 11.12 -7.41
C LYS A 148 6.44 10.50 -6.16
N ILE A 149 6.67 9.20 -6.20
CA ILE A 149 7.28 8.41 -5.14
C ILE A 149 8.29 7.49 -5.80
N SER A 150 9.49 7.39 -5.23
CA SER A 150 10.52 6.51 -5.75
C SER A 150 10.66 5.31 -4.84
N LEU A 151 10.33 4.13 -5.34
CA LEU A 151 10.55 2.87 -4.63
C LEU A 151 11.84 2.22 -5.11
N THR A 152 12.52 1.54 -4.20
CA THR A 152 13.83 0.93 -4.49
C THR A 152 13.78 -0.59 -4.38
N ALA A 153 14.42 -1.29 -5.33
CA ALA A 153 14.54 -2.75 -5.31
C ALA A 153 15.97 -3.22 -5.64
N PRO A 154 16.45 -4.29 -4.98
CA PRO A 154 17.84 -4.76 -5.14
C PRO A 154 18.07 -5.37 -6.53
N ALA A 155 19.05 -4.84 -7.27
CA ALA A 155 19.43 -5.31 -8.60
C ALA A 155 20.55 -6.36 -8.52
N ARG A 156 20.21 -7.61 -8.19
CA ARG A 156 21.21 -8.66 -7.88
C ARG A 156 21.97 -9.21 -9.09
N ALA A 157 21.36 -9.24 -10.27
CA ALA A 157 21.93 -9.89 -11.45
C ALA A 157 21.77 -9.01 -12.69
N ARG A 158 22.73 -9.11 -13.61
CA ARG A 158 22.68 -8.47 -14.92
C ARG A 158 21.43 -8.92 -15.69
N GLY A 159 20.81 -7.99 -16.40
CA GLY A 159 19.68 -8.26 -17.28
C GLY A 159 18.54 -7.25 -17.11
N TRP A 160 17.38 -7.58 -17.62
CA TRP A 160 16.18 -6.79 -17.40
C TRP A 160 15.57 -7.13 -16.05
N LEU A 161 15.51 -6.16 -15.15
CA LEU A 161 14.79 -6.26 -13.88
C LEU A 161 13.40 -5.66 -14.05
N GLN A 162 12.37 -6.50 -13.99
CA GLN A 162 10.98 -6.02 -13.92
C GLN A 162 10.72 -5.39 -12.55
N ALA A 163 10.03 -4.25 -12.54
CA ALA A 163 9.54 -3.64 -11.32
C ALA A 163 8.69 -4.65 -10.52
N PRO A 164 9.02 -4.88 -9.23
CA PRO A 164 8.22 -5.77 -8.41
C PRO A 164 6.79 -5.27 -8.20
N ARG A 165 5.93 -6.18 -7.73
CA ARG A 165 4.55 -5.83 -7.34
C ARG A 165 4.56 -4.81 -6.21
N VAL A 166 3.74 -3.79 -6.35
CA VAL A 166 3.54 -2.72 -5.38
C VAL A 166 2.27 -3.00 -4.58
N ARG A 167 2.38 -2.93 -3.26
CA ARG A 167 1.23 -2.88 -2.36
C ARG A 167 0.99 -1.43 -1.95
N LEU A 168 -0.23 -0.96 -2.16
CA LEU A 168 -0.71 0.27 -1.56
C LEU A 168 -1.56 -0.08 -0.35
N GLN A 169 -1.43 0.67 0.72
CA GLN A 169 -2.27 0.53 1.91
C GLN A 169 -2.55 1.87 2.58
N THR A 170 -3.66 1.96 3.30
CA THR A 170 -3.98 3.11 4.14
C THR A 170 -4.75 2.67 5.38
N ARG A 171 -4.65 3.48 6.43
CA ARG A 171 -5.41 3.35 7.69
C ARG A 171 -6.09 4.66 8.07
N PHE A 172 -6.06 5.66 7.20
CA PHE A 172 -6.74 6.92 7.45
C PHE A 172 -8.26 6.72 7.42
N PRO A 173 -9.05 7.42 8.25
CA PRO A 173 -8.63 8.42 9.24
C PRO A 173 -8.32 7.89 10.65
N LEU A 174 -9.19 7.07 11.25
CA LEU A 174 -9.09 6.70 12.67
C LEU A 174 -8.17 5.49 12.93
N GLY A 175 -7.78 4.76 11.90
CA GLY A 175 -6.97 3.56 12.03
C GLY A 175 -7.74 2.33 12.50
N LEU A 176 -9.08 2.39 12.58
CA LEU A 176 -9.92 1.23 12.92
C LEU A 176 -9.89 0.20 11.81
N LEU A 177 -9.76 0.64 10.56
CA LEU A 177 -9.69 -0.24 9.40
C LEU A 177 -8.39 -0.04 8.63
N ARG A 178 -7.98 -1.09 7.91
CA ARG A 178 -6.89 -1.04 6.96
C ARG A 178 -7.43 -1.39 5.59
N ALA A 179 -7.30 -0.45 4.65
CA ALA A 179 -7.51 -0.69 3.23
C ALA A 179 -6.18 -1.04 2.54
N TRP A 180 -6.19 -1.95 1.57
CA TRP A 180 -5.05 -2.19 0.69
C TRP A 180 -5.46 -2.63 -0.71
N SER A 181 -4.52 -2.48 -1.63
CA SER A 181 -4.65 -2.85 -3.04
C SER A 181 -3.30 -3.26 -3.62
N TYR A 182 -3.34 -4.04 -4.69
CA TYR A 182 -2.18 -4.52 -5.41
C TYR A 182 -2.09 -3.92 -6.81
N TRP A 183 -0.86 -3.63 -7.23
CA TRP A 183 -0.53 -3.14 -8.55
C TRP A 183 0.80 -3.71 -9.02
N GLU A 184 0.92 -4.07 -10.30
CA GLU A 184 2.14 -4.57 -10.91
C GLU A 184 2.53 -3.63 -12.08
N PRO A 185 3.45 -2.67 -11.86
CA PRO A 185 3.87 -1.75 -12.91
C PRO A 185 4.60 -2.46 -14.05
N ASP A 186 4.22 -2.19 -15.29
CA ASP A 186 4.94 -2.68 -16.47
C ASP A 186 6.15 -1.78 -16.83
N VAL A 187 7.09 -1.67 -15.90
CA VAL A 187 8.36 -0.95 -16.09
C VAL A 187 9.52 -1.90 -15.83
N ARG A 188 10.59 -1.74 -16.61
CA ARG A 188 11.81 -2.54 -16.51
C ARG A 188 13.03 -1.63 -16.42
N VAL A 189 13.99 -2.03 -15.61
CA VAL A 189 15.31 -1.41 -15.51
C VAL A 189 16.33 -2.33 -16.16
N LEU A 190 17.25 -1.75 -16.95
CA LEU A 190 18.40 -2.48 -17.46
C LEU A 190 19.49 -2.51 -16.38
N VAL A 191 19.87 -3.71 -15.96
CA VAL A 191 20.94 -3.94 -15.00
C VAL A 191 22.22 -4.29 -15.76
N TYR A 192 23.19 -3.38 -15.73
CA TYR A 192 24.52 -3.57 -16.31
C TYR A 192 25.38 -4.54 -15.48
N PRO A 193 26.39 -5.20 -16.07
CA PRO A 193 27.35 -5.99 -15.31
C PRO A 193 28.08 -5.11 -14.28
N TYR A 194 28.52 -5.70 -13.16
CA TYR A 194 29.28 -4.98 -12.15
C TYR A 194 30.54 -4.34 -12.77
N PRO A 195 30.78 -3.04 -12.57
CA PRO A 195 31.93 -2.36 -13.17
C PRO A 195 33.23 -2.92 -12.61
N GLU A 196 34.17 -3.26 -13.49
CA GLU A 196 35.49 -3.73 -13.08
C GLU A 196 36.30 -2.57 -12.48
N PRO A 197 36.83 -2.67 -11.25
CA PRO A 197 37.53 -1.58 -10.60
C PRO A 197 38.81 -1.11 -11.30
N LEU A 198 39.38 -1.96 -12.17
CA LEU A 198 40.68 -1.76 -12.79
C LEU A 198 40.61 -2.02 -14.31
N ALA A 199 39.73 -1.28 -14.98
CA ALA A 199 39.61 -1.37 -16.43
C ALA A 199 40.94 -0.97 -17.11
N PRO A 200 41.47 -1.78 -18.05
CA PRO A 200 42.67 -1.42 -18.80
C PRO A 200 42.44 -0.13 -19.62
N PRO A 201 43.47 0.70 -19.82
CA PRO A 201 43.35 1.93 -20.59
C PRO A 201 42.90 1.62 -22.03
N LEU A 202 42.07 2.51 -22.59
CA LEU A 202 41.63 2.40 -23.97
C LEU A 202 42.85 2.37 -24.90
N PRO A 203 42.87 1.51 -25.94
CA PRO A 203 43.97 1.47 -26.89
C PRO A 203 44.12 2.85 -27.54
N SER A 204 45.32 3.44 -27.45
CA SER A 204 45.68 4.64 -28.18
C SER A 204 45.74 4.28 -29.66
N GLY A 205 44.76 4.78 -30.43
CA GLY A 205 44.80 4.76 -31.89
C GLY A 205 45.92 5.62 -32.46
#